data_AF-M5BJJ5-F1
#
_entry.id   AF-M5BJJ5-F1
#
_cell.length_a   1.000
_cell.length_b   1.000
_cell.length_c   1.000
_cell.angle_alpha   90.00
_cell.angle_beta   90.00
_cell.angle_gamma   90.00
#
_symmetry.space_group_name_H-M   'P 1'
#
loop_
_entity.id
_entity.type
_entity.pdbx_description
1 polymer ?
#
loop_
_entity_poly.entity_id
_entity_poly.type
_entity_poly.pdbx_seq_one_letter_code
_entity_poly.pdbx_strand_id
1 'polypeptide(L)'
;MTTPRRVPLDYFDAGAGTATIALGKYKAQTSPKKGTVFLGAGGPGDLGQLVAIDLGEFFSTMRIGTDYDFIGFDNRGMGSTTPTVTCFKSREEKDTFYRNTVFELGYTQPPNVTEDPFAKLDLVLQYRQAISMFETQARLCTLNMPDGGASLKYMGTSTVARDIDYMSKVITGPNTPINFYGGSYGSILGSYLVNM
;
A
#
# COMPACT_ATOMS: atom_id res chain seq x y z
N MET A 1 5.18 1.92 19.72
CA MET A 1 5.30 2.59 18.42
C MET A 1 6.76 2.75 18.05
N THR A 2 7.12 2.52 16.80
CA THR A 2 8.50 2.68 16.29
C THR A 2 8.63 4.03 15.59
N THR A 3 9.83 4.61 15.62
CA THR A 3 10.10 5.91 14.99
C THR A 3 9.87 5.81 13.47
N PRO A 4 9.08 6.72 12.87
CA PRO A 4 8.94 6.82 11.42
C PRO A 4 10.29 6.98 10.72
N ARG A 5 10.38 6.55 9.45
CA ARG A 5 11.63 6.58 8.68
C ARG A 5 11.56 7.55 7.53
N ARG A 6 12.54 8.44 7.45
CA ARG A 6 12.73 9.31 6.29
C ARG A 6 13.46 8.56 5.20
N VAL A 7 12.87 8.55 4.01
CA VAL A 7 13.40 7.95 2.79
C VAL A 7 13.44 9.00 1.68
N PRO A 8 14.33 8.89 0.68
CA PRO A 8 14.32 9.80 -0.47
C PRO A 8 12.95 9.80 -1.16
N LEU A 9 12.40 10.97 -1.49
CA LEU A 9 11.13 11.01 -2.25
C LEU A 9 11.34 10.46 -3.66
N ASP A 10 12.45 10.82 -4.30
CA ASP A 10 12.94 10.22 -5.52
C ASP A 10 14.31 9.60 -5.27
N TYR A 11 14.48 8.33 -5.63
CA TYR A 11 15.77 7.64 -5.49
C TYR A 11 16.78 8.02 -6.56
N PHE A 12 16.35 8.73 -7.61
CA PHE A 12 17.20 9.20 -8.69
C PHE A 12 17.43 10.72 -8.66
N ASP A 13 16.76 11.43 -7.75
CA ASP A 13 16.91 12.87 -7.54
C ASP A 13 16.84 13.22 -6.05
N ALA A 14 18.01 13.46 -5.45
CA ALA A 14 18.12 13.86 -4.05
C ALA A 14 17.47 15.23 -3.76
N GLY A 15 17.28 16.07 -4.78
CA GLY A 15 16.62 17.38 -4.67
C GLY A 15 15.10 17.29 -4.51
N ALA A 16 14.50 16.13 -4.81
CA ALA A 16 13.05 15.93 -4.71
C ALA A 16 12.52 15.89 -3.25
N GLY A 17 13.41 15.84 -2.26
CA GLY A 17 13.06 15.82 -0.84
C GLY A 17 12.87 14.42 -0.28
N THR A 18 12.01 14.27 0.72
CA THR A 18 11.85 13.00 1.46
C THR A 18 10.40 12.64 1.71
N ALA A 19 10.08 11.35 1.68
CA ALA A 19 8.89 10.79 2.30
C ALA A 19 9.19 10.35 3.75
N THR A 20 8.17 10.35 4.62
CA THR A 20 8.28 9.81 5.99
C THR A 20 7.35 8.61 6.12
N ILE A 21 7.93 7.42 6.19
CA ILE A 21 7.22 6.14 6.26
C ILE A 21 6.85 5.82 7.70
N ALA A 22 5.56 5.58 7.95
CA ALA A 22 5.06 5.15 9.25
C ALA A 22 5.35 3.67 9.49
N LEU A 23 5.79 3.33 10.71
CA LEU A 23 6.23 1.99 11.08
C LEU A 23 5.53 1.46 12.33
N GLY A 24 5.10 0.21 12.25
CA GLY A 24 4.69 -0.62 13.38
C GLY A 24 5.77 -1.64 13.69
N LYS A 25 5.90 -2.02 14.96
CA LYS A 25 6.83 -3.07 15.38
C LYS A 25 6.23 -3.99 16.42
N TYR A 26 6.36 -5.28 16.17
CA TYR A 26 6.24 -6.33 17.17
C TYR A 26 7.62 -6.86 17.50
N LYS A 27 7.95 -6.95 18.79
CA LYS A 27 9.29 -7.37 19.23
C LYS A 27 9.39 -8.89 19.26
N ALA A 28 10.59 -9.42 19.01
CA ALA A 28 10.91 -10.80 19.33
C ALA A 28 10.58 -11.09 20.80
N GLN A 29 10.01 -12.26 21.06
CA GLN A 29 9.66 -12.75 22.40
C GLN A 29 10.79 -13.57 23.04
N THR A 30 11.79 -13.98 22.24
CA THR A 30 12.95 -14.74 22.71
C THR A 30 14.28 -14.04 22.35
N SER A 31 15.33 -14.38 23.11
CA SER A 31 16.68 -13.82 22.97
C SER A 31 17.72 -14.95 22.89
N PRO A 32 18.78 -14.84 22.06
CA PRO A 32 19.02 -13.75 21.12
C PRO A 32 18.02 -13.76 19.95
N LYS A 33 17.63 -12.58 19.47
CA LYS A 33 16.81 -12.50 18.26
C LYS A 33 17.61 -12.92 17.02
N LYS A 34 16.98 -13.64 16.09
CA LYS A 34 17.56 -14.07 14.80
C LYS A 34 17.57 -12.97 13.75
N GLY A 35 16.64 -12.02 13.82
CA GLY A 35 16.58 -10.94 12.83
C GLY A 35 15.34 -10.09 12.91
N THR A 36 15.05 -9.43 11.79
CA THR A 36 13.85 -8.61 11.59
C THR A 36 13.19 -9.02 10.28
N VAL A 37 11.87 -9.21 10.31
CA VAL A 37 11.04 -9.49 9.13
C VAL A 37 10.17 -8.29 8.82
N PHE A 38 10.23 -7.82 7.58
CA PHE A 38 9.33 -6.80 7.06
C PHE A 38 8.02 -7.46 6.62
N LEU A 39 6.89 -6.94 7.10
CA LEU A 39 5.55 -7.38 6.74
C LEU A 39 4.98 -6.44 5.68
N GLY A 40 4.87 -6.95 4.45
CA GLY A 40 4.18 -6.26 3.35
C GLY A 40 2.68 -6.53 3.39
N ALA A 41 1.90 -5.50 3.72
CA ALA A 41 0.44 -5.58 3.72
C ALA A 41 -0.13 -5.67 2.29
N GLY A 42 -1.39 -6.12 2.22
CA GLY A 42 -2.17 -6.21 0.99
C GLY A 42 -2.78 -4.87 0.57
N GLY A 43 -3.90 -4.92 -0.13
CA GLY A 43 -4.62 -3.73 -0.54
C GLY A 43 -4.43 -3.39 -2.02
N PRO A 44 -3.58 -2.41 -2.42
CA PRO A 44 -2.31 -1.91 -1.83
C PRO A 44 -2.39 -0.84 -0.72
N GLY A 45 -3.61 -0.47 -0.31
CA GLY A 45 -3.88 0.59 0.66
C GLY A 45 -3.95 0.15 2.13
N ASP A 46 -3.65 -1.12 2.44
CA ASP A 46 -3.75 -1.60 3.83
C ASP A 46 -2.65 -0.95 4.70
N LEU A 47 -2.97 -0.73 5.97
CA LEU A 47 -2.07 -0.08 6.93
C LEU A 47 -1.10 -1.10 7.52
N GLY A 48 0.05 -1.27 6.88
CA GLY A 48 1.04 -2.27 7.31
C GLY A 48 1.59 -2.02 8.71
N GLN A 49 1.63 -0.79 9.22
CA GLN A 49 2.01 -0.57 10.61
C GLN A 49 1.07 -1.30 11.59
N LEU A 50 -0.23 -1.34 11.29
CA LEU A 50 -1.24 -2.02 12.10
C LEU A 50 -1.12 -3.54 11.96
N VAL A 51 -0.74 -4.04 10.77
CA VAL A 51 -0.46 -5.49 10.60
C VAL A 51 0.60 -5.97 11.60
N ALA A 52 1.67 -5.20 11.81
CA ALA A 52 2.66 -5.59 12.82
C ALA A 52 2.14 -5.45 14.25
N ILE A 53 1.39 -4.39 14.56
CA ILE A 53 0.90 -4.14 15.92
C ILE A 53 -0.16 -5.16 16.32
N ASP A 54 -1.12 -5.44 15.44
CA ASP A 54 -2.32 -6.21 15.74
C ASP A 54 -2.13 -7.71 15.43
N LEU A 55 -1.33 -8.06 14.41
CA LEU A 55 -1.11 -9.45 13.99
C LEU A 55 0.31 -9.96 14.29
N GLY A 56 1.15 -9.17 14.98
CA GLY A 56 2.53 -9.56 15.29
C GLY A 56 2.63 -10.86 16.10
N GLU A 57 1.73 -11.08 17.06
CA GLU A 57 1.67 -12.34 17.83
C GLU A 57 1.35 -13.54 16.94
N PHE A 58 0.42 -13.38 16.00
CA PHE A 58 0.09 -14.43 15.03
C PHE A 58 1.31 -14.78 14.17
N PHE A 59 2.05 -13.79 13.66
CA PHE A 59 3.28 -14.05 12.93
C PHE A 59 4.36 -14.71 13.79
N SER A 60 4.49 -14.26 15.04
CA SER A 60 5.44 -14.77 16.02
C SER A 60 5.20 -16.24 16.37
N THR A 61 3.95 -16.64 16.55
CA THR A 61 3.59 -17.95 17.13
C THR A 61 3.20 -18.98 16.08
N MET A 62 2.57 -18.55 14.97
CA MET A 62 1.94 -19.45 14.01
C MET A 62 2.62 -19.49 12.64
N ARG A 63 3.48 -18.52 12.29
CA ARG A 63 4.01 -18.40 10.92
C ARG A 63 5.53 -18.39 10.81
N ILE A 64 6.23 -17.64 11.66
CA ILE A 64 7.65 -17.35 11.45
C ILE A 64 8.49 -17.82 12.64
N GLY A 65 8.21 -17.32 13.84
CA GLY A 65 8.98 -17.67 15.03
C GLY A 65 9.05 -16.54 16.05
N THR A 66 9.27 -16.92 17.31
CA THR A 66 9.31 -16.01 18.46
C THR A 66 10.63 -15.24 18.58
N ASP A 67 11.62 -15.58 17.78
CA ASP A 67 12.97 -15.01 17.75
C ASP A 67 13.16 -13.92 16.69
N TYR A 68 12.08 -13.43 16.06
CA TYR A 68 12.14 -12.32 15.08
C TYR A 68 11.41 -11.08 15.57
N ASP A 69 11.99 -9.91 15.29
CA ASP A 69 11.23 -8.66 15.27
C ASP A 69 10.38 -8.61 13.98
N PHE A 70 9.14 -8.15 14.06
CA PHE A 70 8.31 -7.86 12.88
C PHE A 70 8.16 -6.36 12.71
N ILE A 71 8.43 -5.85 11.50
CA ILE A 71 8.21 -4.45 11.13
C ILE A 71 7.18 -4.39 10.03
N GLY A 72 6.08 -3.71 10.31
CA GLY A 72 5.06 -3.37 9.33
C GLY A 72 5.19 -1.90 8.95
N PHE A 73 4.85 -1.55 7.72
CA PHE A 73 4.99 -0.18 7.23
C PHE A 73 3.79 0.21 6.36
N ASP A 74 3.38 1.46 6.46
CA ASP A 74 2.35 2.00 5.57
C ASP A 74 3.01 2.41 4.25
N ASN A 75 2.52 1.89 3.13
CA ASN A 75 2.99 2.27 1.80
C ASN A 75 2.93 3.80 1.61
N ARG A 76 3.75 4.32 0.69
CA ARG A 76 3.69 5.75 0.32
C ARG A 76 2.27 6.16 -0.03
N GLY A 77 1.83 7.29 0.52
CA GLY A 77 0.47 7.77 0.33
C GLY A 77 -0.57 7.21 1.29
N MET A 78 -0.24 6.22 2.12
CA MET A 78 -1.21 5.54 2.98
C MET A 78 -1.03 5.88 4.47
N GLY A 79 -2.14 5.86 5.20
CA GLY A 79 -2.14 5.94 6.67
C GLY A 79 -1.40 7.16 7.21
N SER A 80 -0.43 6.90 8.08
CA SER A 80 0.40 7.95 8.69
C SER A 80 1.64 8.30 7.88
N THR A 81 1.86 7.68 6.72
CA THR A 81 2.99 7.98 5.83
C THR A 81 2.75 9.31 5.09
N THR A 82 3.77 10.17 5.05
CA THR A 82 3.70 11.47 4.35
C THR A 82 4.64 11.55 3.15
N PRO A 83 4.23 12.18 2.04
CA PRO A 83 2.90 12.78 1.80
C PRO A 83 1.78 11.73 1.70
N THR A 84 0.60 12.06 2.20
CA THR A 84 -0.59 11.18 2.25
C THR A 84 -1.51 11.47 1.07
N VAL A 85 -2.08 10.43 0.46
CA VAL A 85 -3.04 10.58 -0.64
C VAL A 85 -4.38 11.03 -0.09
N THR A 86 -4.83 12.22 -0.52
CA THR A 86 -6.14 12.76 -0.16
C THR A 86 -6.94 13.02 -1.43
N CYS A 87 -7.82 12.09 -1.81
CA CYS A 87 -8.70 12.27 -2.96
C CYS A 87 -10.05 12.89 -2.61
N PHE A 88 -10.49 12.74 -1.36
CA PHE A 88 -11.75 13.30 -0.87
C PHE A 88 -11.46 14.08 0.41
N LYS A 89 -12.16 15.18 0.65
CA LYS A 89 -11.93 16.04 1.83
C LYS A 89 -12.49 15.43 3.11
N SER A 90 -13.45 14.51 2.96
CA SER A 90 -14.05 13.79 4.08
C SER A 90 -14.45 12.37 3.67
N ARG A 91 -14.71 11.53 4.68
CA ARG A 91 -15.31 10.22 4.48
C ARG A 91 -16.69 10.31 3.85
N GLU A 92 -17.49 11.31 4.23
CA GLU A 92 -18.83 11.53 3.68
C GLU A 92 -18.78 11.87 2.18
N GLU A 93 -17.82 12.68 1.74
CA GLU A 93 -17.62 12.99 0.32
C GLU A 93 -17.25 11.73 -0.46
N LYS A 94 -16.34 10.91 0.08
CA LYS A 94 -15.97 9.61 -0.50
C LYS A 94 -17.17 8.67 -0.60
N ASP A 95 -17.93 8.52 0.49
CA ASP A 95 -19.08 7.62 0.54
C ASP A 95 -20.17 8.09 -0.44
N THR A 96 -20.40 9.39 -0.53
CA THR A 96 -21.34 9.98 -1.50
C THR A 96 -20.88 9.77 -2.94
N PHE A 97 -19.58 9.89 -3.21
CA PHE A 97 -19.01 9.64 -4.52
C PHE A 97 -19.25 8.19 -5.01
N TYR A 98 -19.17 7.21 -4.12
CA TYR A 98 -19.40 5.80 -4.46
C TYR A 98 -20.85 5.35 -4.43
N ARG A 99 -21.73 6.10 -3.75
CA ARG A 99 -23.11 5.70 -3.51
C ARG A 99 -23.89 5.44 -4.80
N ASN A 100 -24.59 4.32 -4.87
CA ASN A 100 -25.41 3.88 -6.00
C ASN A 100 -24.65 3.79 -7.33
N THR A 101 -23.36 3.46 -7.27
CA THR A 101 -22.52 3.25 -8.46
C THR A 101 -22.02 1.82 -8.54
N VAL A 102 -21.42 1.43 -9.68
CA VAL A 102 -20.73 0.13 -9.85
C VAL A 102 -19.67 -0.16 -8.78
N PHE A 103 -19.13 0.84 -8.09
CA PHE A 103 -18.17 0.61 -7.01
C PHE A 103 -18.82 0.19 -5.68
N GLU A 104 -20.06 0.60 -5.43
CA GLU A 104 -20.83 0.14 -4.26
C GLU A 104 -21.67 -1.09 -4.58
N LEU A 105 -22.35 -1.09 -5.74
CA LEU A 105 -23.29 -2.14 -6.14
C LEU A 105 -22.60 -3.35 -6.77
N GLY A 106 -21.34 -3.20 -7.19
CA GLY A 106 -20.61 -4.21 -7.94
C GLY A 106 -20.98 -4.21 -9.44
N TYR A 107 -20.41 -5.19 -10.15
CA TYR A 107 -20.67 -5.39 -11.57
C TYR A 107 -21.65 -6.52 -11.78
N THR A 108 -22.72 -6.29 -12.54
CA THR A 108 -23.54 -7.36 -13.09
C THR A 108 -22.79 -7.96 -14.28
N GLN A 109 -22.33 -9.21 -14.15
CA GLN A 109 -21.69 -9.97 -15.22
C GLN A 109 -22.67 -11.00 -15.78
N PRO A 110 -23.24 -10.77 -16.98
CA PRO A 110 -24.12 -11.73 -17.63
C PRO A 110 -23.32 -12.97 -18.05
N PRO A 111 -23.92 -14.18 -17.99
CA PRO A 111 -23.23 -15.40 -18.42
C PRO A 111 -22.96 -15.44 -19.93
N ASN A 112 -23.69 -14.66 -20.74
CA ASN A 112 -23.49 -14.54 -22.18
C ASN A 112 -23.63 -13.08 -22.61
N VAL A 113 -22.50 -12.47 -22.99
CA VAL A 113 -22.45 -11.09 -23.53
C VAL A 113 -22.22 -11.07 -25.05
N THR A 114 -22.13 -12.24 -25.68
CA THR A 114 -21.85 -12.40 -27.11
C THR A 114 -23.15 -12.39 -27.90
N GLU A 115 -24.16 -13.11 -27.42
CA GLU A 115 -25.43 -13.32 -28.13
C GLU A 115 -26.57 -12.47 -27.58
N ASP A 116 -26.46 -11.99 -26.33
CA ASP A 116 -27.45 -11.10 -25.72
C ASP A 116 -26.99 -9.62 -25.84
N PRO A 117 -27.62 -8.83 -26.74
CA PRO A 117 -27.25 -7.44 -26.94
C PRO A 117 -27.58 -6.55 -25.73
N PHE A 118 -28.57 -6.90 -24.90
CA PHE A 118 -28.92 -6.13 -23.71
C PHE A 118 -27.92 -6.38 -22.58
N ALA A 119 -27.55 -7.64 -22.35
CA ALA A 119 -26.47 -8.02 -21.45
C ALA A 119 -25.15 -7.31 -21.81
N LYS A 120 -24.81 -7.28 -23.10
CA LYS A 120 -23.62 -6.57 -23.59
C LYS A 120 -23.72 -5.07 -23.34
N LEU A 121 -24.88 -4.46 -23.62
CA LEU A 121 -25.09 -3.03 -23.42
C LEU A 121 -24.95 -2.64 -21.94
N ASP A 122 -25.54 -3.43 -21.03
CA ASP A 122 -25.46 -3.18 -19.60
C ASP A 122 -24.01 -3.20 -19.10
N LEU A 123 -23.22 -4.21 -19.48
CA LEU A 123 -21.79 -4.26 -19.14
C LEU A 123 -21.01 -3.06 -19.68
N VAL A 124 -21.31 -2.60 -20.90
CA VAL A 124 -20.69 -1.40 -21.49
C VAL A 124 -21.04 -0.14 -20.70
N LEU A 125 -22.29 -0.01 -20.23
CA LEU A 125 -22.71 1.15 -19.42
C LEU A 125 -22.04 1.13 -18.05
N GLN A 126 -21.99 -0.03 -17.38
CA GLN A 126 -21.27 -0.20 -16.12
C GLN A 126 -19.78 0.14 -16.26
N TYR A 127 -19.14 -0.32 -17.33
CA TYR A 127 -17.73 -0.03 -17.61
C TYR A 127 -17.49 1.47 -17.87
N ARG A 128 -18.37 2.12 -18.63
CA ARG A 128 -18.31 3.58 -18.86
C ARG A 128 -18.46 4.37 -17.55
N GLN A 129 -19.37 3.95 -16.67
CA GLN A 129 -19.48 4.55 -15.35
C GLN A 129 -18.18 4.38 -14.55
N ALA A 130 -17.64 3.16 -14.49
CA ALA A 130 -16.39 2.88 -13.79
C ALA A 130 -15.22 3.75 -14.27
N ILE A 131 -14.99 3.85 -15.58
CA ILE A 131 -13.94 4.69 -16.15
C ILE A 131 -14.14 6.15 -15.77
N SER A 132 -15.35 6.69 -15.97
CA SER A 132 -15.65 8.08 -15.65
C SER A 132 -15.40 8.38 -14.17
N MET A 133 -15.70 7.43 -13.29
CA MET A 133 -15.43 7.58 -11.86
C MET A 133 -13.95 7.48 -11.54
N PHE A 134 -13.19 6.54 -12.14
CA PHE A 134 -11.74 6.48 -11.96
C PHE A 134 -11.05 7.79 -12.39
N GLU A 135 -11.42 8.33 -13.56
CA GLU A 135 -10.89 9.60 -14.05
C GLU A 135 -11.25 10.76 -13.12
N THR A 136 -12.50 10.80 -12.64
CA THR A 136 -12.94 11.83 -11.71
C THR A 136 -12.18 11.75 -10.40
N GLN A 137 -12.05 10.55 -9.83
CA GLN A 137 -11.29 10.33 -8.61
C GLN A 137 -9.83 10.73 -8.77
N ALA A 138 -9.18 10.38 -9.88
CA ALA A 138 -7.80 10.77 -10.17
C ALA A 138 -7.62 12.31 -10.21
N ARG A 139 -8.59 13.02 -10.82
CA ARG A 139 -8.62 14.49 -10.79
C ARG A 139 -8.82 15.02 -9.38
N LEU A 140 -9.72 14.43 -8.60
CA LEU A 140 -9.95 14.84 -7.21
C LEU A 140 -8.70 14.63 -6.34
N CYS A 141 -7.95 13.54 -6.52
CA CYS A 141 -6.64 13.36 -5.87
C CYS A 141 -5.69 14.51 -6.21
N THR A 142 -5.57 14.86 -7.48
CA THR A 142 -4.70 15.96 -7.92
C THR A 142 -5.13 17.30 -7.32
N LEU A 143 -6.44 17.59 -7.28
CA LEU A 143 -7.00 18.84 -6.77
C LEU A 143 -6.92 18.98 -5.24
N ASN A 144 -7.08 17.88 -4.51
CA ASN A 144 -7.15 17.87 -3.06
C ASN A 144 -5.79 17.63 -2.38
N MET A 145 -4.77 17.19 -3.14
CA MET A 145 -3.40 17.09 -2.67
C MET A 145 -2.75 18.48 -2.54
N PRO A 146 -2.04 18.77 -1.44
CA PRO A 146 -1.40 20.09 -1.23
C PRO A 146 -0.39 20.50 -2.30
N ASP A 147 0.24 19.52 -2.96
CA ASP A 147 1.25 19.72 -4.00
C ASP A 147 0.68 19.61 -5.43
N GLY A 148 -0.64 19.68 -5.57
CA GLY A 148 -1.31 19.52 -6.86
C GLY A 148 -1.11 18.13 -7.47
N GLY A 149 -0.87 17.10 -6.63
CA GLY A 149 -0.64 15.72 -7.07
C GLY A 149 0.79 15.42 -7.52
N ALA A 150 1.72 16.36 -7.40
CA ALA A 150 3.10 16.19 -7.86
C ALA A 150 3.81 14.97 -7.25
N SER A 151 3.49 14.61 -6.01
CA SER A 151 4.06 13.45 -5.31
C SER A 151 3.45 12.10 -5.70
N LEU A 152 2.28 12.07 -6.36
CA LEU A 152 1.59 10.81 -6.69
C LEU A 152 2.45 9.88 -7.56
N LYS A 153 3.27 10.45 -8.44
CA LYS A 153 4.20 9.69 -9.30
C LYS A 153 5.27 8.90 -8.51
N TYR A 154 5.51 9.25 -7.25
CA TYR A 154 6.48 8.59 -6.37
C TYR A 154 5.87 7.51 -5.47
N MET A 155 4.60 7.15 -5.67
CA MET A 155 3.86 6.21 -4.82
C MET A 155 3.69 4.82 -5.47
N GLY A 156 4.48 4.52 -6.50
CA GLY A 156 4.43 3.23 -7.20
C GLY A 156 5.15 2.09 -6.45
N THR A 157 4.75 0.85 -6.74
CA THR A 157 5.31 -0.39 -6.15
C THR A 157 6.84 -0.46 -6.24
N SER A 158 7.43 -0.07 -7.36
CA SER A 158 8.90 -0.06 -7.54
C SER A 158 9.61 0.91 -6.61
N THR A 159 8.93 1.99 -6.19
CA THR A 159 9.49 2.96 -5.25
C THR A 159 9.35 2.43 -3.83
N VAL A 160 8.20 1.83 -3.49
CA VAL A 160 8.00 1.16 -2.20
C VAL A 160 9.01 0.03 -1.98
N ALA A 161 9.34 -0.75 -3.02
CA ALA A 161 10.38 -1.77 -2.91
C ALA A 161 11.76 -1.18 -2.53
N ARG A 162 12.11 -0.01 -3.07
CA ARG A 162 13.32 0.72 -2.69
C ARG A 162 13.25 1.28 -1.26
N ASP A 163 12.05 1.66 -0.79
CA ASP A 163 11.85 2.04 0.61
C ASP A 163 12.18 0.88 1.55
N ILE A 164 11.72 -0.33 1.21
CA ILE A 164 11.98 -1.53 2.03
C ILE A 164 13.49 -1.80 2.08
N ASP A 165 14.20 -1.74 0.94
CA ASP A 165 15.66 -1.91 0.91
C ASP A 165 16.38 -0.84 1.75
N TYR A 166 16.05 0.44 1.54
CA TYR A 166 16.62 1.53 2.31
C TYR A 166 16.37 1.37 3.82
N MET A 167 15.12 1.10 4.20
CA MET A 167 14.75 0.91 5.59
C MET A 167 15.44 -0.32 6.19
N SER A 168 15.56 -1.42 5.45
CA SER A 168 16.29 -2.61 5.89
C SER A 168 17.74 -2.27 6.20
N LYS A 169 18.45 -1.62 5.28
CA LYS A 169 19.87 -1.22 5.48
C LYS A 169 20.07 -0.34 6.71
N VAL A 170 19.13 0.59 6.96
CA VAL A 170 19.17 1.47 8.14
C VAL A 170 18.84 0.73 9.44
N ILE A 171 17.95 -0.26 9.41
CA ILE A 171 17.43 -0.93 10.61
C ILE A 171 18.27 -2.16 11.01
N THR A 172 18.68 -2.96 10.03
CA THR A 172 19.35 -4.25 10.23
C THR A 172 20.81 -4.24 9.83
N GLY A 173 21.27 -3.19 9.13
CA GLY A 173 22.63 -3.03 8.65
C GLY A 173 22.78 -3.29 7.14
N PRO A 174 23.79 -2.70 6.50
CA PRO A 174 23.88 -2.65 5.03
C PRO A 174 24.15 -4.00 4.36
N ASN A 175 24.67 -4.98 5.11
CA ASN A 175 25.05 -6.30 4.60
C ASN A 175 24.10 -7.42 5.07
N THR A 176 22.94 -7.05 5.63
CA THR A 176 21.97 -8.00 6.15
C THR A 176 20.90 -8.29 5.08
N PRO A 177 20.62 -9.57 4.77
CA PRO A 177 19.53 -9.92 3.86
C PRO A 177 18.18 -9.39 4.35
N ILE A 178 17.31 -9.02 3.42
CA ILE A 178 15.95 -8.60 3.73
C ILE A 178 15.10 -9.84 3.97
N ASN A 179 14.65 -10.06 5.21
CA ASN A 179 13.57 -11.02 5.46
C ASN A 179 12.24 -10.31 5.22
N PHE A 180 11.42 -10.86 4.34
CA PHE A 180 10.16 -10.24 3.95
C PHE A 180 9.03 -11.29 3.90
N TYR A 181 7.86 -10.92 4.42
CA TYR A 181 6.63 -11.68 4.26
C TYR A 181 5.56 -10.75 3.68
N GLY A 182 5.00 -11.11 2.52
CA GLY A 182 4.01 -10.30 1.82
C GLY A 182 2.79 -11.11 1.40
N GLY A 183 1.60 -10.68 1.83
CA GLY A 183 0.33 -11.29 1.42
C GLY A 183 -0.45 -10.40 0.45
N SER A 184 -1.20 -11.00 -0.48
CA SER A 184 -1.99 -10.26 -1.48
C SER A 184 -1.11 -9.33 -2.32
N TYR A 185 -1.39 -8.02 -2.39
CA TYR A 185 -0.49 -7.04 -3.02
C TYR A 185 0.95 -7.10 -2.48
N GLY A 186 1.15 -7.45 -1.20
CA GLY A 186 2.47 -7.66 -0.63
C GLY A 186 3.29 -8.73 -1.37
N SER A 187 2.64 -9.68 -2.05
CA SER A 187 3.34 -10.65 -2.91
C SER A 187 3.95 -10.01 -4.16
N ILE A 188 3.33 -8.94 -4.68
CA ILE A 188 3.92 -8.12 -5.75
C ILE A 188 5.14 -7.35 -5.23
N LEU A 189 5.08 -6.80 -4.01
CA LEU A 189 6.29 -6.20 -3.41
C LEU A 189 7.43 -7.23 -3.31
N GLY A 190 7.12 -8.45 -2.88
CA GLY A 190 8.07 -9.57 -2.86
C GLY A 190 8.68 -9.86 -4.23
N SER A 191 7.89 -9.85 -5.31
CA SER A 191 8.41 -10.08 -6.66
C SER A 191 9.30 -8.95 -7.16
N TYR A 192 9.04 -7.70 -6.76
CA TYR A 192 9.94 -6.58 -7.07
C TYR A 192 11.25 -6.70 -6.30
N LEU A 193 11.20 -7.00 -4.98
CA LEU A 193 12.38 -7.08 -4.12
C LEU A 193 13.44 -8.07 -4.62
N VAL A 194 13.01 -9.21 -5.19
CA VAL A 194 13.94 -10.23 -5.72
C VAL A 194 14.54 -9.86 -7.09
N ASN A 195 14.04 -8.81 -7.75
CA ASN A 195 14.46 -8.35 -9.07
C ASN A 195 15.13 -6.95 -9.05
N MET A 196 15.42 -6.40 -7.86
CA MET A 196 16.08 -5.08 -7.72
C MET A 196 17.58 -5.15 -7.86
#